data_AF-A0A5B1BJR1-F1
#
_entry.id   AF-A0A5B1BJR1-F1
#
_cell.length_a   1.000
_cell.length_b   1.000
_cell.length_c   1.000
_cell.angle_alpha   90.00
_cell.angle_beta   90.00
_cell.angle_gamma   90.00
#
_symmetry.space_group_name_H-M   'P 1'
#
loop_
_entity.id
_entity.type
_entity.pdbx_description
1 polymer ?
#
loop_
_entity_poly.entity_id
_entity_poly.type
_entity_poly.pdbx_seq_one_letter_code
_entity_poly.pdbx_strand_id
1 'polypeptide(L)'
;MAEPSVAELRSRLDGLTIRDAARLGRRLKSLRGAQPDKLTQLAGKISAAEILLASRQAAVPAISYPDLPVSERRHDIADAVRAHQVVVVAGETGSGKTTQLPKICLELGRGIRGTIGHTQPRRLAARTVAQRIADELRTPLGDAVGYRVRFTDQVNDRTLVKLMTDGILLAEIQRDRRLLRYDTL
;
A
#
# COMPACT_ATOMS: atom_id res chain seq x y z
N MET A 1 7.46 9.49 -32.92
CA MET A 1 7.45 9.62 -31.45
C MET A 1 8.87 9.95 -31.02
N ALA A 2 9.07 10.95 -30.16
CA ALA A 2 10.41 11.28 -29.67
C ALA A 2 10.98 10.09 -28.88
N GLU A 3 12.29 9.82 -29.03
CA GLU A 3 12.94 8.77 -28.27
C GLU A 3 12.98 9.13 -26.78
N PRO A 4 12.60 8.21 -25.87
CA PRO A 4 12.52 8.51 -24.45
C PRO A 4 13.90 8.79 -23.86
N SER A 5 14.08 9.93 -23.20
CA SER A 5 15.35 10.28 -22.57
C SER A 5 15.49 9.70 -21.17
N VAL A 6 16.73 9.47 -20.70
CA VAL A 6 16.99 9.00 -19.32
C VAL A 6 16.48 9.98 -18.26
N ALA A 7 16.53 11.28 -18.55
CA ALA A 7 16.04 12.31 -17.63
C ALA A 7 14.52 12.25 -17.47
N GLU A 8 13.80 12.13 -18.59
CA GLU A 8 12.34 11.95 -18.63
C GLU A 8 11.90 10.66 -17.93
N LEU A 9 12.55 9.53 -18.21
CA LEU A 9 12.20 8.28 -17.55
C LEU A 9 12.50 8.31 -16.04
N ARG A 10 13.47 9.12 -15.60
CA ARG A 10 13.78 9.29 -14.17
C ARG A 10 12.69 10.08 -13.46
N SER A 11 12.18 11.17 -14.03
CA SER A 11 11.14 11.98 -13.39
C SER A 11 9.82 11.21 -13.21
N ARG A 12 9.53 10.27 -14.12
CA ARG A 12 8.34 9.40 -14.03
C ARG A 12 8.37 8.40 -12.87
N LEU A 13 9.55 8.09 -12.30
CA LEU A 13 9.67 7.09 -11.23
C LEU A 13 9.00 7.52 -9.92
N ASP A 14 8.87 8.83 -9.67
CA ASP A 14 8.25 9.36 -8.46
C ASP A 14 6.74 9.12 -8.42
N GLY A 15 6.12 8.91 -9.59
CA GLY A 15 4.72 8.55 -9.75
C GLY A 15 4.45 7.05 -9.77
N LEU A 16 5.39 6.21 -9.29
CA LEU A 16 5.20 4.74 -9.27
C LEU A 16 5.05 4.21 -7.85
N THR A 17 4.67 2.92 -7.75
CA THR A 17 4.76 2.19 -6.48
C THR A 17 6.20 2.19 -5.97
N ILE A 18 6.39 2.12 -4.65
CA ILE A 18 7.72 2.13 -4.02
C ILE A 18 8.59 1.00 -4.59
N ARG A 19 7.99 -0.17 -4.77
CA ARG A 19 8.65 -1.35 -5.36
C ARG A 19 9.06 -1.12 -6.82
N ASP A 20 8.18 -0.55 -7.63
CA ASP A 20 8.47 -0.30 -9.05
C ASP A 20 9.49 0.80 -9.24
N ALA A 21 9.38 1.91 -8.51
CA ALA A 21 10.37 2.98 -8.51
C ALA A 21 11.77 2.44 -8.18
N ALA A 22 11.90 1.60 -7.14
CA ALA A 22 13.17 1.00 -6.75
C ALA A 22 13.72 -0.01 -7.78
N ARG A 23 12.85 -0.82 -8.39
CA ARG A 23 13.24 -1.82 -9.40
C ARG A 23 13.63 -1.14 -10.72
N LEU A 24 12.75 -0.30 -11.25
CA LEU A 24 12.93 0.38 -12.54
C LEU A 24 14.00 1.46 -12.45
N GLY A 25 14.15 2.15 -11.32
CA GLY A 25 15.24 3.09 -11.08
C GLY A 25 16.63 2.44 -11.08
N ARG A 26 16.77 1.24 -10.49
CA ARG A 26 18.02 0.46 -10.60
C ARG A 26 18.30 0.06 -12.04
N ARG A 27 17.27 -0.38 -12.77
CA ARG A 27 17.41 -0.72 -14.20
C ARG A 27 17.81 0.50 -15.03
N LEU A 28 17.18 1.66 -14.82
CA LEU A 28 17.51 2.91 -15.51
C LEU A 28 18.96 3.34 -15.26
N LYS A 29 19.45 3.22 -14.02
CA LYS A 29 20.87 3.48 -13.69
C LYS A 29 21.83 2.58 -14.47
N SER A 30 21.49 1.30 -14.65
CA SER A 30 22.31 0.36 -15.42
C SER A 30 22.28 0.57 -16.93
N LEU A 31 21.36 1.40 -17.45
CA LEU A 31 21.17 1.67 -18.87
C LEU A 31 21.69 3.06 -19.30
N ARG A 32 22.54 3.70 -18.49
CA ARG A 32 23.22 4.95 -18.90
C ARG A 32 24.10 4.66 -20.12
N GLY A 33 23.83 5.33 -21.25
CA GLY A 33 24.53 5.11 -22.53
C GLY A 33 24.09 3.85 -23.28
N ALA A 34 22.94 3.25 -22.92
CA ALA A 34 22.39 2.10 -23.64
C ALA A 34 21.71 2.51 -24.96
N GLN A 35 21.55 1.54 -25.86
CA GLN A 35 20.84 1.71 -27.12
C GLN A 35 19.38 2.18 -26.93
N PRO A 36 18.82 2.99 -27.85
CA PRO A 36 17.46 3.52 -27.78
C PRO A 36 16.39 2.46 -27.51
N ASP A 37 16.50 1.27 -28.11
CA ASP A 37 15.53 0.17 -27.93
C ASP A 37 15.35 -0.26 -26.48
N LYS A 38 16.43 -0.25 -25.69
CA LYS A 38 16.38 -0.62 -24.26
C LYS A 38 15.67 0.46 -23.44
N LEU A 39 15.79 1.73 -23.83
CA LEU A 39 15.08 2.85 -23.21
C LEU A 39 13.59 2.79 -23.54
N THR A 40 13.25 2.48 -24.80
CA THR A 40 11.86 2.25 -25.23
C THR A 40 11.20 1.09 -24.48
N GLN A 41 11.91 -0.03 -24.31
CA GLN A 41 11.40 -1.16 -23.52
C GLN A 41 11.18 -0.78 -22.04
N LEU A 42 12.08 0.01 -21.46
CA LEU A 42 11.94 0.49 -20.08
C LEU A 42 10.77 1.49 -19.95
N ALA A 43 10.58 2.36 -20.94
CA ALA A 43 9.45 3.28 -20.99
C ALA A 43 8.11 2.53 -20.96
N GLY A 44 7.98 1.43 -21.73
CA GLY A 44 6.80 0.58 -21.69
C GLY A 44 6.54 -0.05 -20.31
N LYS A 45 7.60 -0.46 -19.59
CA LYS A 45 7.48 -0.98 -18.22
C LYS A 45 7.07 0.10 -17.21
N ILE A 46 7.53 1.34 -17.40
CA ILE A 46 7.13 2.48 -16.58
C ILE A 46 5.65 2.79 -16.84
N SER A 47 5.21 2.84 -18.11
CA SER A 47 3.79 3.03 -18.46
C SER A 47 2.89 1.95 -17.85
N ALA A 48 3.30 0.68 -17.87
CA ALA A 48 2.55 -0.38 -17.19
C ALA A 48 2.45 -0.17 -15.66
N ALA A 49 3.52 0.33 -15.03
CA ALA A 49 3.51 0.66 -13.60
C ALA A 49 2.66 1.90 -13.26
N GLU A 50 2.59 2.88 -14.16
CA GLU A 50 1.70 4.04 -14.04
C GLU A 50 0.22 3.61 -14.12
N ILE A 51 -0.12 2.72 -15.06
CA ILE A 51 -1.47 2.14 -15.16
C ILE A 51 -1.85 1.42 -13.87
N LEU A 52 -0.93 0.64 -13.29
CA LEU A 52 -1.16 -0.01 -12.01
C LEU A 52 -1.43 1.03 -10.91
N LEU A 53 -0.60 2.07 -10.80
CA LEU A 53 -0.81 3.12 -9.78
C LEU A 53 -2.17 3.82 -9.96
N ALA A 54 -2.51 4.20 -11.19
CA ALA A 54 -3.81 4.82 -11.49
C ALA A 54 -4.96 3.89 -11.08
N SER A 55 -4.83 2.58 -11.32
CA SER A 55 -5.84 1.61 -10.89
C SER A 55 -5.94 1.45 -9.36
N ARG A 56 -4.83 1.60 -8.63
CA ARG A 56 -4.81 1.62 -7.17
C ARG A 56 -5.46 2.88 -6.62
N GLN A 57 -5.18 4.03 -7.23
CA GLN A 57 -5.78 5.30 -6.86
C GLN A 57 -7.29 5.33 -7.10
N ALA A 58 -7.75 4.75 -8.22
CA ALA A 58 -9.17 4.59 -8.51
C ALA A 58 -9.87 3.58 -7.58
N ALA A 59 -9.13 2.65 -6.96
CA ALA A 59 -9.66 1.68 -6.02
C ALA A 59 -9.80 2.23 -4.58
N VAL A 60 -9.40 3.48 -4.31
CA VAL A 60 -9.58 4.09 -2.99
C VAL A 60 -11.07 4.29 -2.73
N PRO A 61 -11.66 3.60 -1.74
CA PRO A 61 -13.09 3.72 -1.47
C PRO A 61 -13.41 5.08 -0.81
N ALA A 62 -14.69 5.46 -0.85
CA ALA A 62 -15.17 6.57 -0.04
C ALA A 62 -15.06 6.22 1.45
N ILE A 63 -14.33 7.03 2.21
CA ILE A 63 -14.04 6.75 3.63
C ILE A 63 -15.08 7.45 4.50
N SER A 64 -15.77 6.69 5.33
CA SER A 64 -16.66 7.18 6.38
C SER A 64 -16.22 6.63 7.74
N TYR A 65 -16.55 7.32 8.82
CA TYR A 65 -16.17 6.91 10.17
C TYR A 65 -17.40 6.78 11.05
N PRO A 66 -17.56 5.68 11.80
CA PRO A 66 -18.57 5.57 12.85
C PRO A 66 -18.15 6.39 14.08
N ASP A 67 -19.11 6.69 14.96
CA ASP A 67 -18.87 7.34 16.25
C ASP A 67 -18.15 6.37 17.20
N LEU A 68 -16.82 6.41 17.18
CA LEU A 68 -15.92 5.64 18.02
C LEU A 68 -14.82 6.56 18.56
N PRO A 69 -14.24 6.28 19.74
CA PRO A 69 -13.21 7.14 20.33
C PRO A 69 -12.01 7.43 19.40
N VAL A 70 -11.60 6.47 18.57
CA VAL A 70 -10.53 6.68 17.59
C VAL A 70 -10.97 7.59 16.43
N SER A 71 -12.24 7.53 16.02
CA SER A 71 -12.78 8.39 14.98
C SER A 71 -12.82 9.87 15.41
N GLU A 72 -13.15 10.13 16.68
CA GLU A 72 -13.15 11.47 17.26
C GLU A 72 -11.76 12.11 17.27
N ARG A 73 -10.71 11.29 17.39
CA ARG A 73 -9.29 11.70 17.38
C ARG A 73 -8.64 11.60 16.01
N ARG A 74 -9.40 11.41 14.93
CA ARG A 74 -8.88 11.19 13.58
C ARG A 74 -7.90 12.27 13.13
N HIS A 75 -8.20 13.55 13.37
CA HIS A 75 -7.33 14.64 12.94
C HIS A 75 -5.99 14.62 13.68
N ASP A 76 -6.02 14.49 15.01
CA ASP A 76 -4.82 14.38 15.85
C ASP A 76 -3.93 13.19 15.41
N ILE A 77 -4.54 12.04 15.14
CA ILE A 77 -3.84 10.84 14.66
C ILE A 77 -3.25 11.09 13.27
N ALA A 78 -4.02 11.69 12.36
CA ALA A 78 -3.59 11.98 11.00
C ALA A 78 -2.37 12.91 10.99
N ASP A 79 -2.39 13.94 11.82
CA ASP A 79 -1.29 14.89 11.96
C ASP A 79 -0.06 14.24 12.59
N ALA A 80 -0.25 13.38 13.60
CA ALA A 80 0.85 12.60 14.17
C ALA A 80 1.51 11.70 13.10
N VAL A 81 0.73 11.00 12.26
CA VAL A 81 1.23 10.13 11.19
C VAL A 81 1.92 10.91 10.06
N ARG A 82 1.51 12.16 9.79
CA ARG A 82 2.20 13.04 8.82
C ARG A 82 3.56 13.50 9.36
N ALA A 83 3.60 13.87 10.64
CA ALA A 83 4.78 14.47 11.25
C ALA A 83 5.84 13.45 11.69
N HIS A 84 5.45 12.20 11.96
CA HIS A 84 6.35 11.21 12.55
C HIS A 84 6.40 9.91 11.73
N GLN A 85 7.60 9.34 11.61
CA GLN A 85 7.79 8.03 10.96
C GLN A 85 7.18 6.87 11.77
N VAL A 86 7.11 7.00 13.10
CA VAL A 86 6.56 6.01 14.01
C VAL A 86 5.62 6.70 14.98
N VAL A 87 4.40 6.18 15.12
CA VAL A 87 3.38 6.69 16.04
C VAL A 87 2.88 5.54 16.90
N VAL A 88 2.82 5.75 18.21
CA VAL A 88 2.23 4.80 19.15
C VAL A 88 0.82 5.30 19.50
N VAL A 89 -0.20 4.52 19.13
CA VAL A 89 -1.60 4.83 19.45
C VAL A 89 -2.08 3.89 20.55
N ALA A 90 -2.33 4.45 21.74
CA ALA A 90 -2.90 3.73 22.87
C ALA A 90 -4.39 4.03 23.03
N GLY A 91 -5.14 3.06 23.53
CA GLY A 91 -6.57 3.20 23.85
C GLY A 91 -7.16 1.87 24.26
N GLU A 92 -8.32 1.87 24.90
CA GLU A 92 -8.97 0.66 25.41
C GLU A 92 -9.42 -0.31 24.30
N THR A 93 -9.59 -1.59 24.63
CA THR A 93 -10.21 -2.55 23.72
C THR A 93 -11.61 -2.07 23.33
N GLY A 94 -11.97 -2.18 22.05
CA GLY A 94 -13.26 -1.67 21.57
C GLY A 94 -13.24 -0.21 21.11
N SER A 95 -12.15 0.54 21.35
CA SER A 95 -12.06 1.96 20.92
C SER A 95 -12.04 2.19 19.40
N GLY A 96 -12.00 1.12 18.60
CA GLY A 96 -11.99 1.19 17.13
C GLY A 96 -10.61 1.18 16.47
N LYS A 97 -9.50 1.10 17.22
CA LYS A 97 -8.12 1.17 16.67
C LYS A 97 -7.92 0.27 15.44
N THR A 98 -8.25 -1.01 15.62
CA THR A 98 -8.00 -2.06 14.63
C THR A 98 -8.74 -1.83 13.31
N THR A 99 -9.92 -1.22 13.34
CA THR A 99 -10.72 -0.97 12.13
C THR A 99 -10.57 0.45 11.57
N GLN A 100 -10.31 1.45 12.42
CA GLN A 100 -10.29 2.86 12.01
C GLN A 100 -8.91 3.38 11.60
N LEU A 101 -7.82 2.95 12.25
CA LEU A 101 -6.46 3.39 11.88
C LEU A 101 -6.11 3.16 10.40
N PRO A 102 -6.37 1.98 9.78
CA PRO A 102 -6.08 1.81 8.35
C PRO A 102 -6.91 2.73 7.46
N LYS A 103 -8.13 3.12 7.88
CA LYS A 103 -8.97 4.08 7.15
C LYS A 103 -8.38 5.49 7.22
N ILE A 104 -7.88 5.90 8.38
CA ILE A 104 -7.13 7.17 8.53
C ILE A 104 -5.89 7.17 7.64
N CYS A 105 -5.15 6.05 7.59
CA CYS A 105 -4.00 5.93 6.69
C CYS A 105 -4.40 6.03 5.20
N LEU A 106 -5.50 5.39 4.77
CA LEU A 106 -6.01 5.53 3.40
C LEU A 106 -6.35 6.98 3.06
N GLU A 107 -6.97 7.71 3.97
CA GLU A 107 -7.29 9.12 3.79
C GLU A 107 -6.05 10.01 3.63
N LEU A 108 -4.95 9.62 4.27
CA LEU A 108 -3.63 10.25 4.09
C LEU A 108 -2.95 9.88 2.76
N GLY A 109 -3.60 9.11 1.88
CA GLY A 109 -3.04 8.63 0.62
C GLY A 109 -2.08 7.45 0.77
N ARG A 110 -2.00 6.84 1.96
CA ARG A 110 -1.28 5.57 2.15
C ARG A 110 -2.05 4.43 1.49
N GLY A 111 -1.37 3.33 1.21
CA GLY A 111 -1.99 2.21 0.50
C GLY A 111 -2.03 2.38 -1.02
N ILE A 112 -1.64 3.53 -1.58
CA ILE A 112 -1.62 3.76 -3.04
C ILE A 112 -0.24 3.40 -3.62
N ARG A 113 0.85 3.97 -3.10
CA ARG A 113 2.23 3.73 -3.59
C ARG A 113 2.87 2.50 -2.97
N GLY A 114 2.40 2.06 -1.82
CA GLY A 114 2.61 0.72 -1.26
C GLY A 114 1.29 0.19 -0.73
N THR A 115 1.29 -0.97 -0.09
CA THR A 115 0.13 -1.48 0.65
C THR A 115 0.26 -1.08 2.13
N ILE A 116 -0.86 -0.77 2.80
CA ILE A 116 -0.93 -0.71 4.26
C ILE A 116 -0.95 -2.16 4.75
N GLY A 117 0.14 -2.62 5.36
CA GLY A 117 0.15 -3.89 6.08
C GLY A 117 -0.49 -3.71 7.44
N HIS A 118 -1.31 -4.68 7.85
CA HIS A 118 -1.95 -4.65 9.15
C HIS A 118 -1.84 -6.03 9.77
N THR A 119 -0.96 -6.19 10.75
CA THR A 119 -0.71 -7.49 11.36
C THR A 119 -1.73 -7.81 12.45
N GLN A 120 -2.09 -9.09 12.55
CA GLN A 120 -2.98 -9.65 13.56
C GLN A 120 -2.38 -10.95 14.08
N PRO A 121 -2.33 -11.20 15.40
CA PRO A 121 -1.67 -12.39 15.95
C PRO A 121 -2.38 -13.69 15.58
N ARG A 122 -3.66 -13.62 15.18
CA ARG A 122 -4.50 -14.79 14.90
C ARG A 122 -5.09 -14.71 13.49
N ARG A 123 -5.13 -15.86 12.79
CA ARG A 123 -5.70 -15.95 11.42
C ARG A 123 -7.17 -15.52 11.36
N LEU A 124 -7.97 -15.94 12.35
CA LEU A 124 -9.38 -15.56 12.42
C LEU A 124 -9.55 -14.04 12.60
N ALA A 125 -8.70 -13.40 13.42
CA ALA A 125 -8.70 -11.96 13.58
C ALA A 125 -8.35 -11.24 12.27
N ALA A 126 -7.29 -11.67 11.58
CA ALA A 126 -6.94 -11.11 10.26
C ALA A 126 -8.10 -11.18 9.27
N ARG A 127 -8.81 -12.32 9.22
CA ARG A 127 -9.96 -12.51 8.31
C ARG A 127 -11.16 -11.65 8.69
N THR A 128 -11.57 -11.70 9.95
CA THR A 128 -12.77 -11.02 10.46
C THR A 128 -12.63 -9.51 10.45
N VAL A 129 -11.45 -8.98 10.81
CA VAL A 129 -11.16 -7.56 10.71
C VAL A 129 -11.12 -7.11 9.25
N ALA A 130 -10.58 -7.93 8.33
CA ALA A 130 -10.53 -7.58 6.91
C ALA A 130 -11.94 -7.45 6.34
N GLN A 131 -12.80 -8.43 6.62
CA GLN A 131 -14.20 -8.39 6.24
C GLN A 131 -14.88 -7.14 6.81
N ARG A 132 -14.71 -6.85 8.09
CA ARG A 132 -15.32 -5.69 8.73
C ARG A 132 -14.88 -4.36 8.12
N ILE A 133 -13.58 -4.19 7.83
CA ILE A 133 -13.07 -2.97 7.18
C ILE A 133 -13.63 -2.87 5.75
N ALA A 134 -13.70 -3.99 5.02
CA ALA A 134 -14.27 -4.03 3.67
C ALA A 134 -15.76 -3.62 3.68
N ASP A 135 -16.54 -4.14 4.63
CA ASP A 135 -17.96 -3.79 4.82
C ASP A 135 -18.14 -2.32 5.17
N GLU A 136 -17.35 -1.78 6.12
CA GLU A 136 -17.38 -0.36 6.51
C GLU A 136 -17.02 0.57 5.34
N LEU A 137 -16.09 0.15 4.47
CA LEU A 137 -15.68 0.88 3.27
C LEU A 137 -16.53 0.56 2.03
N ARG A 138 -17.55 -0.29 2.16
CA ARG A 138 -18.46 -0.72 1.09
C ARG A 138 -17.70 -1.23 -0.15
N THR A 139 -16.62 -1.98 0.07
CA THR A 139 -15.82 -2.63 -0.98
C THR A 139 -15.92 -4.14 -0.85
N PRO A 140 -15.90 -4.91 -1.94
CA PRO A 140 -15.74 -6.36 -1.86
C PRO A 140 -14.44 -6.74 -1.14
N LEU A 141 -14.49 -7.76 -0.30
CA LEU A 141 -13.28 -8.34 0.28
C LEU A 141 -12.42 -8.96 -0.83
N GLY A 142 -11.12 -8.68 -0.79
CA GLY A 142 -10.16 -9.09 -1.80
C GLY A 142 -9.89 -8.03 -2.87
N ASP A 143 -10.65 -6.92 -2.87
CA ASP A 143 -10.37 -5.75 -3.71
C ASP A 143 -9.50 -4.73 -2.97
N ALA A 144 -10.03 -3.55 -2.61
CA ALA A 144 -9.26 -2.52 -1.88
C ALA A 144 -8.77 -2.98 -0.50
N VAL A 145 -9.53 -3.87 0.15
CA VAL A 145 -9.19 -4.49 1.44
C VAL A 145 -9.10 -5.99 1.24
N GLY A 146 -8.01 -6.60 1.67
CA GLY A 146 -7.79 -8.04 1.53
C GLY A 146 -7.06 -8.62 2.74
N TYR A 147 -6.89 -9.94 2.74
CA TYR A 147 -6.11 -10.61 3.79
C TYR A 147 -5.23 -11.73 3.25
N ARG A 148 -4.15 -12.00 3.98
CA ARG A 148 -3.24 -13.11 3.74
C ARG A 148 -2.91 -13.83 5.03
N VAL A 149 -3.26 -15.10 5.10
CA VAL A 149 -2.93 -15.99 6.21
C VAL A 149 -2.31 -17.27 5.66
N ARG A 150 -1.76 -18.12 6.52
CA ARG A 150 -1.21 -19.40 6.06
C ARG A 150 -2.31 -20.20 5.35
N PHE A 151 -2.02 -20.64 4.12
CA PHE A 151 -2.89 -21.42 3.23
C PHE A 151 -4.07 -20.68 2.60
N THR A 152 -4.26 -19.38 2.86
CA THR A 152 -5.37 -18.62 2.27
C THR A 152 -4.94 -17.20 1.96
N ASP A 153 -5.17 -16.79 0.72
CA ASP A 153 -4.78 -15.48 0.19
C ASP A 153 -5.98 -14.88 -0.56
N GLN A 154 -6.35 -13.66 -0.18
CA GLN A 154 -7.44 -12.88 -0.77
C GLN A 154 -6.95 -11.44 -0.92
N VAL A 155 -5.96 -11.26 -1.79
CA VAL A 155 -5.36 -9.97 -2.15
C VAL A 155 -5.06 -9.95 -3.63
N ASN A 156 -5.04 -8.77 -4.21
CA ASN A 156 -4.67 -8.55 -5.61
C ASN A 156 -3.74 -7.33 -5.74
N ASP A 157 -3.35 -7.00 -6.97
CA ASP A 157 -2.43 -5.87 -7.24
C ASP A 157 -3.05 -4.49 -6.94
N ARG A 158 -4.36 -4.40 -6.75
CA ARG A 158 -5.11 -3.20 -6.34
C ARG A 158 -5.40 -3.14 -4.83
N THR A 159 -5.09 -4.19 -4.07
CA THR A 159 -5.29 -4.18 -2.62
C THR A 159 -4.45 -3.10 -1.94
N LEU A 160 -5.15 -2.21 -1.23
CA LEU A 160 -4.61 -1.04 -0.55
C LEU A 160 -4.33 -1.35 0.92
N VAL A 161 -5.22 -2.10 1.58
CA VAL A 161 -5.06 -2.58 2.96
C VAL A 161 -4.98 -4.10 2.98
N LYS A 162 -3.86 -4.65 3.45
CA LYS A 162 -3.66 -6.09 3.61
C LYS A 162 -3.56 -6.47 5.07
N LEU A 163 -4.56 -7.19 5.54
CA LEU A 163 -4.51 -7.82 6.85
C LEU A 163 -3.75 -9.13 6.77
N MET A 164 -2.89 -9.39 7.74
CA MET A 164 -2.08 -10.61 7.71
C MET A 164 -1.71 -11.06 9.10
N THR A 165 -1.26 -12.31 9.22
CA THR A 165 -0.62 -12.73 10.47
C THR A 165 0.84 -12.31 10.53
N ASP A 166 1.38 -12.16 11.74
CA ASP A 166 2.79 -11.83 11.97
C ASP A 166 3.73 -12.77 11.19
N GLY A 167 3.44 -14.07 11.18
CA GLY A 167 4.22 -15.06 10.43
C GLY A 167 4.20 -14.88 8.91
N ILE A 168 3.17 -14.25 8.34
CA ILE A 168 3.14 -13.90 6.91
C ILE A 168 4.07 -12.72 6.65
N LEU A 169 4.03 -11.67 7.49
CA LEU A 169 4.96 -10.55 7.36
C LEU A 169 6.41 -11.03 7.53
N LEU A 170 6.67 -11.88 8.53
CA LEU A 170 7.99 -12.46 8.80
C LEU A 170 8.52 -13.27 7.60
N ALA A 171 7.65 -14.05 6.94
CA ALA A 171 8.01 -14.78 5.73
C ALA A 171 8.25 -13.85 4.52
N GLU A 172 7.50 -12.76 4.39
CA GLU A 172 7.68 -11.78 3.32
C GLU A 172 9.00 -10.99 3.47
N ILE A 173 9.41 -10.66 4.70
CA ILE A 173 10.70 -9.97 4.99
C ILE A 173 11.89 -10.75 4.40
N GLN A 174 11.85 -12.08 4.39
CA GLN A 174 12.93 -12.90 3.82
C GLN A 174 13.14 -12.64 2.31
N ARG A 175 12.05 -12.33 1.58
CA ARG A 175 12.07 -12.09 0.13
C ARG A 175 12.11 -10.60 -0.24
N ASP A 176 11.54 -9.75 0.62
CA ASP A 176 11.50 -8.30 0.49
C ASP A 176 12.06 -7.67 1.77
N ARG A 177 13.38 -7.75 1.95
CA ARG A 177 14.09 -7.28 3.15
C ARG A 177 13.89 -5.79 3.45
N ARG A 178 13.53 -5.01 2.43
CA ARG A 178 13.28 -3.57 2.53
C ARG A 178 11.80 -3.23 2.62
N LEU A 179 10.93 -4.25 2.59
CA LEU A 179 9.48 -4.13 2.64
C LEU A 179 8.94 -3.12 1.61
N LEU A 180 9.53 -3.09 0.41
CA LEU A 180 9.18 -2.12 -0.65
C LEU A 180 7.75 -2.29 -1.17
N ARG A 181 7.10 -3.41 -0.86
CA ARG A 181 5.66 -3.61 -1.09
C ARG A 181 4.78 -2.73 -0.21
N TYR A 182 5.28 -2.28 0.94
CA TYR A 182 4.51 -1.56 1.93
C TYR A 182 4.95 -0.10 2.01
N ASP A 183 3.98 0.78 2.22
CA ASP A 183 4.26 2.18 2.60
C ASP A 183 3.97 2.45 4.08
N THR A 184 3.20 1.55 4.72
CA THR A 184 2.74 1.63 6.10
C THR A 184 2.58 0.20 6.63
N LEU A 185 2.92 -0.04 7.91
CA LEU A 185 2.80 -1.32 8.61
C LEU A 185 2.16 -1.13 9.98
#